data_AF-A0A924JA00-F1
#
_entry.id   AF-A0A924JA00-F1
#
_cell.length_a   1.000
_cell.length_b   1.000
_cell.length_c   1.000
_cell.angle_alpha   90.00
_cell.angle_beta   90.00
_cell.angle_gamma   90.00
#
_symmetry.space_group_name_H-M   'P 1'
#
loop_
_entity.id
_entity.type
_entity.pdbx_description
1 polymer ?
#
loop_
_entity_poly.entity_id
_entity_poly.type
_entity_poly.pdbx_seq_one_letter_code
_entity_poly.pdbx_strand_id
1 'polypeptide(L)'
;MKKILLVTSILSCLSCLKLNAQEIKRAQNVFIELGGQGLTFTANYDSRFGNRRDGLGGRAGIGYFAVDGDKITTIPLSLNYLLGKGNKFFEIGLGATIATINIQSGDDFLFKDGSSNGVLGTMSFAYRVQPIDSGFSFRAGITPIFNKDNFIPYFGGISLGYTF
;
A
#
# COMPACT_ATOMS: atom_id res chain seq x y z
N MET A 1 -25.63 -10.09 22.03
CA MET A 1 -25.20 -9.16 23.10
C MET A 1 -23.70 -9.18 23.35
N LYS A 2 -23.05 -10.35 23.54
CA LYS A 2 -21.58 -10.44 23.76
C LYS A 2 -20.71 -9.81 22.65
N LYS A 3 -21.14 -9.91 21.37
CA LYS A 3 -20.42 -9.31 20.22
C LYS A 3 -20.49 -7.78 20.19
N ILE A 4 -21.57 -7.17 20.68
CA ILE A 4 -21.75 -5.71 20.71
C ILE A 4 -20.89 -5.10 21.82
N LEU A 5 -20.77 -5.78 22.96
CA LEU A 5 -19.91 -5.36 24.07
C LEU A 5 -18.41 -5.37 23.70
N LEU A 6 -17.99 -6.33 22.87
CA LEU A 6 -16.60 -6.42 22.40
C LEU A 6 -16.25 -5.25 21.47
N VAL A 7 -17.18 -4.85 20.59
CA VAL A 7 -16.99 -3.74 19.64
C VAL A 7 -16.93 -2.39 20.36
N THR A 8 -17.78 -2.16 21.37
CA THR A 8 -17.72 -0.93 22.18
C THR A 8 -16.47 -0.88 23.06
N SER A 9 -15.98 -2.01 23.56
CA SER A 9 -14.72 -2.06 24.32
C SER A 9 -13.49 -1.75 23.45
N ILE A 10 -13.47 -2.19 22.20
CA ILE A 10 -12.39 -1.87 21.25
C ILE A 10 -12.42 -0.38 20.89
N LEU A 11 -13.61 0.18 20.68
CA LEU A 11 -13.79 1.59 20.32
C LEU A 11 -13.38 2.54 21.47
N SER A 12 -13.62 2.14 22.73
CA SER A 12 -13.19 2.86 23.93
C SER A 12 -11.66 2.81 24.14
N CYS A 13 -10.96 1.77 23.67
CA CYS A 13 -9.50 1.69 23.73
C CYS A 13 -8.83 2.66 22.73
N LEU A 14 -9.45 2.93 21.59
CA LEU A 14 -8.90 3.89 20.61
C LEU A 14 -8.91 5.34 21.11
N SER A 15 -9.88 5.71 21.95
CA SER A 15 -10.00 7.07 22.51
C SER A 15 -8.97 7.42 23.60
N CYS A 16 -8.21 6.45 24.11
CA CYS A 16 -7.14 6.69 25.11
C CYS A 16 -5.75 6.95 24.50
N LEU A 17 -5.61 6.92 23.18
CA LEU A 17 -4.37 7.32 22.52
C LEU A 17 -4.29 8.86 22.48
N LYS A 18 -3.89 9.45 23.60
CA LYS A 18 -3.32 10.81 23.60
C LYS A 18 -1.99 10.75 22.85
N LEU A 19 -2.04 10.91 21.53
CA LEU A 19 -0.87 11.10 20.69
C LEU A 19 -0.23 12.43 21.08
N ASN A 20 0.77 12.38 21.96
CA ASN A 20 1.76 13.44 22.04
C ASN A 20 2.53 13.40 20.72
N ALA A 21 2.09 14.19 19.75
CA ALA A 21 2.83 14.48 18.54
C ALA A 21 4.03 15.36 18.91
N GLN A 22 5.06 14.75 19.52
CA GLN A 22 6.41 15.31 19.39
C GLN A 22 6.74 15.30 17.89
N GLU A 23 7.28 16.40 17.37
CA GLU A 23 7.87 16.49 16.03
C GLU A 23 9.06 15.54 15.94
N ILE A 24 8.78 14.26 15.87
CA ILE A 24 9.73 13.25 15.49
C ILE A 24 9.81 13.35 13.98
N LYS A 25 10.97 13.76 13.46
CA LYS A 25 11.32 13.58 12.05
C LYS A 25 11.33 12.08 11.75
N ARG A 26 10.17 11.55 11.36
CA ARG A 26 10.00 10.18 10.87
C ARG A 26 10.32 10.21 9.39
N ALA A 27 10.96 9.16 8.88
CA ALA A 27 11.18 9.07 7.44
C ALA A 27 9.82 8.93 6.74
N GLN A 28 9.52 9.90 5.89
CA GLN A 28 8.33 9.97 5.07
C GLN A 28 8.74 9.86 3.61
N ASN A 29 7.91 9.21 2.79
CA ASN A 29 8.17 9.06 1.37
C ASN A 29 6.87 9.24 0.59
N VAL A 30 6.89 10.16 -0.37
CA VAL A 30 5.82 10.32 -1.36
C VAL A 30 6.33 9.77 -2.68
N PHE A 31 5.57 8.91 -3.34
CA PHE A 31 6.01 8.27 -4.56
C PHE A 31 4.84 7.94 -5.49
N ILE A 32 5.15 7.87 -6.77
CA ILE A 32 4.29 7.25 -7.77
C ILE A 32 4.70 5.79 -7.95
N GLU A 33 3.72 4.93 -8.14
CA GLU A 33 3.92 3.49 -8.35
C GLU A 33 3.17 3.04 -9.60
N LEU A 34 3.78 2.13 -10.35
CA LEU A 34 3.21 1.44 -11.50
C LEU A 34 3.37 -0.07 -11.32
N GLY A 35 2.28 -0.84 -11.37
CA GLY A 35 2.34 -2.31 -11.31
C GLY A 35 2.59 -2.90 -9.91
N GLY A 36 2.52 -2.08 -8.84
CA GLY A 36 2.80 -2.55 -7.48
C GLY A 36 1.54 -2.92 -6.69
N GLN A 37 1.55 -2.59 -5.39
CA GLN A 37 0.40 -2.82 -4.50
C GLN A 37 -0.82 -2.01 -4.93
N GLY A 38 -0.61 -0.89 -5.60
CA GLY A 38 -1.64 -0.06 -6.21
C GLY A 38 -2.20 -0.57 -7.55
N LEU A 39 -1.74 -1.72 -8.06
CA LEU A 39 -2.13 -2.34 -9.34
C LEU A 39 -1.71 -1.52 -10.57
N THR A 40 -2.31 -0.35 -10.76
CA THR A 40 -2.09 0.53 -11.91
C THR A 40 -1.15 1.68 -11.52
N PHE A 41 -1.36 2.87 -12.09
CA PHE A 41 -0.71 4.09 -11.68
C PHE A 41 -1.31 4.61 -10.37
N THR A 42 -0.50 4.76 -9.32
CA THR A 42 -0.94 5.24 -8.01
C THR A 42 0.01 6.25 -7.40
N ALA A 43 -0.52 7.27 -6.74
CA ALA A 43 0.24 8.15 -5.86
C ALA A 43 0.13 7.62 -4.43
N ASN A 44 1.26 7.51 -3.74
CA ASN A 44 1.34 6.87 -2.45
C ASN A 44 2.13 7.73 -1.46
N TYR A 45 1.73 7.61 -0.20
CA TYR A 45 2.43 8.15 0.95
C TYR A 45 2.78 6.99 1.89
N ASP A 46 4.05 6.93 2.28
CA ASP A 46 4.62 5.90 3.14
C ASP A 46 5.36 6.56 4.31
N SER A 47 5.12 6.09 5.52
CA SER A 47 5.69 6.66 6.73
C SER A 47 6.11 5.58 7.71
N ARG A 48 7.25 5.78 8.37
CA ARG A 48 7.74 4.89 9.43
C ARG A 48 6.98 5.15 10.73
N PHE A 49 6.69 4.08 11.48
CA PHE A 49 6.04 4.21 12.79
C PHE A 49 7.02 4.57 13.90
N GLY A 50 8.28 4.14 13.77
CA GLY A 50 9.36 4.45 14.72
C GLY A 50 10.24 5.62 14.26
N ASN A 51 11.14 6.03 15.15
CA ASN A 51 12.13 7.11 14.92
C ASN A 51 13.36 6.60 14.14
N ARG A 52 13.13 5.70 13.20
CA ARG A 52 14.15 5.01 12.43
C ARG A 52 13.69 4.89 10.99
N ARG A 53 14.66 4.84 10.07
CA ARG A 53 14.40 4.80 8.62
C ARG A 53 14.01 3.40 8.14
N ASP A 54 14.44 2.37 8.87
CA ASP A 54 14.11 0.97 8.67
C ASP A 54 12.99 0.50 9.60
N GLY A 55 12.63 -0.78 9.54
CA GLY A 55 11.57 -1.36 10.37
C GLY A 55 10.16 -1.03 9.88
N LEU A 56 9.21 -1.09 10.82
CA LEU A 56 7.77 -1.03 10.54
C LEU A 56 7.30 0.36 10.08
N GLY A 57 6.43 0.36 9.08
CA GLY A 57 5.70 1.52 8.63
C GLY A 57 4.41 1.16 7.91
N GLY A 58 3.69 2.20 7.52
CA GLY A 58 2.44 2.11 6.79
C GLY A 58 2.52 2.84 5.46
N ARG A 59 1.66 2.43 4.54
CA ARG A 59 1.46 3.06 3.23
C ARG A 59 -0.03 3.21 2.97
N ALA A 60 -0.40 4.37 2.44
CA ALA A 60 -1.69 4.63 1.86
C ALA A 60 -1.53 5.34 0.52
N GLY A 61 -2.39 5.03 -0.44
CA GLY A 61 -2.33 5.65 -1.76
C GLY A 61 -3.68 5.74 -2.43
N ILE A 62 -3.66 6.37 -3.60
CA ILE A 62 -4.81 6.49 -4.49
C ILE A 62 -4.34 6.37 -5.94
N GLY A 63 -5.10 5.63 -6.73
CA GLY A 63 -4.90 5.46 -8.16
C GLY A 63 -6.18 5.75 -8.91
N TYR A 64 -6.01 6.37 -10.07
CA TYR A 64 -7.07 6.55 -11.04
C TYR A 64 -6.48 6.44 -12.43
N PHE A 65 -7.07 5.59 -13.26
CA PHE A 65 -6.69 5.40 -14.64
C PHE A 65 -7.96 5.28 -15.49
N ALA A 66 -8.02 6.04 -16.59
CA ALA A 66 -9.17 6.00 -17.48
C ALA A 66 -8.73 6.10 -18.94
N VAL A 67 -9.15 5.13 -19.76
CA VAL A 67 -8.84 5.04 -21.20
C VAL A 67 -10.06 4.49 -21.93
N ASP A 68 -10.47 5.14 -23.02
CA ASP A 68 -11.55 4.68 -23.92
C ASP A 68 -12.88 4.30 -23.23
N GLY A 69 -13.20 4.96 -22.12
CA GLY A 69 -14.42 4.74 -21.33
C GLY A 69 -14.26 3.74 -20.19
N ASP A 70 -13.16 2.98 -20.17
CA ASP A 70 -12.79 2.11 -19.05
C ASP A 70 -12.20 2.94 -17.92
N LYS A 71 -12.59 2.65 -16.68
CA LYS A 71 -12.18 3.40 -15.48
C LYS A 71 -11.75 2.46 -14.38
N ILE A 72 -10.56 2.68 -13.86
CA ILE A 72 -9.98 1.94 -12.74
C ILE A 72 -9.64 2.93 -11.64
N THR A 73 -10.21 2.73 -10.46
CA THR A 73 -9.89 3.46 -9.24
C THR A 73 -9.35 2.49 -8.20
N THR A 74 -8.26 2.84 -7.55
CA THR A 74 -7.62 1.96 -6.55
C THR A 74 -7.24 2.74 -5.30
N ILE A 75 -7.43 2.15 -4.13
CA ILE A 75 -6.99 2.68 -2.85
C ILE A 75 -6.18 1.60 -2.13
N PRO A 76 -4.85 1.57 -2.32
CA PRO A 76 -3.97 0.66 -1.60
C PRO A 76 -3.72 1.14 -0.16
N LEU A 77 -3.86 0.22 0.78
CA LEU A 77 -3.48 0.38 2.19
C LEU A 77 -2.59 -0.79 2.58
N SER A 78 -1.41 -0.54 3.14
CA SER A 78 -0.50 -1.62 3.51
C SER A 78 0.37 -1.30 4.72
N LEU A 79 0.82 -2.36 5.37
CA LEU A 79 1.90 -2.35 6.34
C LEU A 79 3.15 -2.92 5.67
N ASN A 80 4.31 -2.35 6.00
CA ASN A 80 5.56 -2.86 5.47
C ASN A 80 6.70 -2.74 6.49
N TYR A 81 7.68 -3.63 6.35
CA TYR A 81 8.89 -3.69 7.15
C TYR A 81 10.10 -3.53 6.23
N LEU A 82 10.99 -2.60 6.57
CA LEU A 82 12.24 -2.38 5.85
C LEU A 82 13.41 -3.02 6.58
N LEU A 83 14.13 -3.92 5.92
CA LEU A 83 15.35 -4.59 6.39
C LEU A 83 16.54 -4.04 5.62
N GLY A 84 17.48 -3.39 6.29
CA GLY A 84 18.68 -2.88 5.60
C GLY A 84 19.44 -1.84 6.39
N LYS A 85 20.47 -1.26 5.77
CA LYS A 85 21.34 -0.24 6.36
C LYS A 85 21.68 0.82 5.31
N GLY A 86 21.97 2.03 5.77
CA GLY A 86 22.33 3.15 4.90
C GLY A 86 21.14 3.57 4.03
N ASN A 87 21.29 3.49 2.71
CA ASN A 87 20.26 3.90 1.74
C ASN A 87 19.57 2.74 1.02
N LYS A 88 19.83 1.48 1.42
CA LYS A 88 19.35 0.27 0.73
C LYS A 88 18.55 -0.60 1.68
N PHE A 89 17.33 -0.92 1.29
CA PHE A 89 16.39 -1.70 2.09
C PHE A 89 15.71 -2.78 1.26
N PHE A 90 15.55 -3.95 1.87
CA PHE A 90 14.60 -4.95 1.44
C PHE A 90 13.27 -4.71 2.15
N GLU A 91 12.20 -4.59 1.39
CA GLU A 91 10.85 -4.34 1.85
C GLU A 91 10.03 -5.63 1.81
N ILE A 92 9.44 -5.98 2.95
CA ILE A 92 8.39 -6.99 3.04
C ILE A 92 7.11 -6.28 3.46
N GLY A 93 6.03 -6.44 2.70
CA GLY A 93 4.77 -5.78 2.97
C GLY A 93 3.56 -6.70 2.82
N LEU A 94 2.49 -6.33 3.52
CA LEU A 94 1.17 -6.93 3.42
C LEU A 94 0.13 -5.82 3.41
N GLY A 95 -0.81 -5.89 2.48
CA GLY A 95 -1.79 -4.86 2.23
C GLY A 95 -3.11 -5.36 1.70
N ALA A 96 -4.02 -4.42 1.58
CA ALA A 96 -5.31 -4.56 0.93
C ALA A 96 -5.50 -3.37 -0.02
N THR A 97 -5.93 -3.66 -1.23
CA THR A 97 -6.23 -2.65 -2.25
C THR A 97 -7.70 -2.73 -2.59
N ILE A 98 -8.43 -1.66 -2.27
CA ILE A 98 -9.82 -1.51 -2.70
C ILE A 98 -9.75 -1.07 -4.16
N ALA A 99 -10.36 -1.82 -5.06
CA ALA A 99 -10.37 -1.53 -6.49
C ALA A 99 -11.79 -1.46 -7.02
N THR A 100 -12.02 -0.48 -7.90
CA THR A 100 -13.22 -0.28 -8.68
C THR A 100 -12.83 -0.28 -10.15
N ILE A 101 -13.24 -1.31 -10.88
CA ILE A 101 -12.89 -1.58 -12.27
C ILE A 101 -14.20 -1.56 -13.07
N ASN A 102 -14.32 -0.57 -13.95
CA ASN A 102 -15.42 -0.47 -14.90
C ASN A 102 -14.81 -0.64 -16.29
N ILE A 103 -14.85 -1.87 -16.81
CA ILE A 103 -14.35 -2.20 -18.15
C ILE A 103 -15.56 -2.56 -19.01
N GLN A 104 -15.68 -1.97 -20.20
CA GLN A 104 -16.77 -2.22 -21.14
C GLN A 104 -16.69 -3.61 -21.79
N SER A 105 -15.46 -4.14 -21.92
CA SER A 105 -15.18 -5.51 -22.35
C SER A 105 -15.16 -6.41 -21.12
N GLY A 106 -16.26 -7.10 -20.82
CA GLY A 106 -16.56 -7.75 -19.53
C GLY A 106 -15.69 -8.95 -19.08
N ASP A 107 -14.38 -8.95 -19.35
CA ASP A 107 -13.43 -9.96 -18.85
C ASP A 107 -12.42 -9.32 -17.90
N ASP A 108 -12.80 -9.24 -16.62
CA ASP A 108 -11.95 -8.69 -15.57
C ASP A 108 -10.99 -9.76 -15.03
N PHE A 109 -9.70 -9.61 -15.36
CA PHE A 109 -8.63 -10.50 -14.91
C PHE A 109 -8.48 -10.55 -13.37
N LEU A 110 -8.94 -9.53 -12.67
CA LEU A 110 -8.86 -9.41 -11.21
C LEU A 110 -10.13 -9.91 -10.52
N PHE A 111 -11.31 -9.70 -11.10
CA PHE A 111 -12.61 -10.08 -10.51
C PHE A 111 -13.42 -11.01 -11.42
N LYS A 112 -13.26 -12.32 -11.24
CA LYS A 112 -13.94 -13.37 -12.04
C LYS A 112 -15.47 -13.43 -11.88
N ASP A 113 -16.01 -12.89 -10.79
CA ASP A 113 -17.45 -12.96 -10.48
C ASP A 113 -18.28 -11.85 -11.17
N GLY A 114 -17.69 -11.06 -12.08
CA GLY A 114 -18.36 -9.92 -12.73
C GLY A 114 -18.62 -8.73 -11.78
N SER A 115 -17.98 -8.74 -10.60
CA SER A 115 -18.01 -7.60 -9.68
C SER A 115 -17.08 -6.51 -10.18
N SER A 116 -17.61 -5.31 -10.43
CA SER A 116 -16.82 -4.13 -10.78
C SER A 116 -16.09 -3.51 -9.58
N ASN A 117 -16.28 -4.05 -8.37
CA ASN A 117 -15.68 -3.55 -7.14
C ASN A 117 -15.21 -4.71 -6.27
N GLY A 118 -14.07 -4.56 -5.60
CA GLY A 118 -13.61 -5.55 -4.65
C GLY A 118 -12.40 -5.13 -3.85
N VAL A 119 -12.02 -6.01 -2.92
CA VAL A 119 -10.81 -5.87 -2.11
C VAL A 119 -9.84 -6.96 -2.52
N LEU A 120 -8.62 -6.56 -2.87
CA LEU A 120 -7.53 -7.46 -3.22
C LEU A 120 -6.50 -7.47 -2.10
N GLY A 121 -6.11 -8.66 -1.65
CA GLY A 121 -4.95 -8.81 -0.79
C GLY A 121 -3.67 -8.62 -1.61
N THR A 122 -2.71 -7.90 -1.05
CA THR A 122 -1.42 -7.64 -1.69
C THR A 122 -0.28 -7.98 -0.75
N MET A 123 0.77 -8.59 -1.29
CA MET A 123 2.06 -8.74 -0.62
C MET A 123 3.09 -7.91 -1.36
N SER A 124 4.20 -7.56 -0.71
CA SER A 124 5.28 -6.83 -1.38
C SER A 124 6.62 -7.42 -0.97
N PHE A 125 7.44 -7.76 -1.95
CA PHE A 125 8.84 -8.13 -1.78
C PHE A 125 9.65 -7.28 -2.74
N ALA A 126 10.27 -6.22 -2.22
CA ALA A 126 10.86 -5.20 -3.07
C ALA A 126 12.21 -4.72 -2.55
N TYR A 127 13.06 -4.30 -3.47
CA TYR A 127 14.27 -3.57 -3.15
C TYR A 127 13.99 -2.08 -3.24
N ARG A 128 14.25 -1.35 -2.15
CA ARG A 128 14.03 0.09 -2.01
C ARG A 128 15.37 0.79 -1.77
N VAL A 129 15.65 1.78 -2.59
CA VAL A 129 16.74 2.74 -2.39
C VAL A 129 16.14 4.04 -1.89
N GLN A 130 16.51 4.45 -0.69
CA GLN A 130 15.97 5.62 -0.01
C GLN A 130 17.12 6.45 0.61
N PRO A 131 17.25 7.74 0.30
CA PRO A 131 18.38 8.57 0.74
C PRO A 131 18.29 8.91 2.23
N ILE A 132 19.45 9.17 2.86
CA ILE A 132 19.59 9.34 4.31
C ILE A 132 18.88 10.59 4.83
N ASP A 133 19.12 11.73 4.20
CA ASP A 133 18.61 13.01 4.68
C ASP A 133 17.32 13.41 3.96
N SER A 134 17.39 13.59 2.64
CA SER A 134 16.23 13.77 1.77
C SER A 134 16.66 13.54 0.32
N GLY A 135 15.69 13.25 -0.55
CA GLY A 135 15.97 13.13 -1.97
C GLY A 135 15.19 12.02 -2.67
N PHE A 136 15.65 11.72 -3.88
CA PHE A 136 15.03 10.74 -4.75
C PHE A 136 15.05 9.32 -4.18
N SER A 137 13.90 8.67 -4.19
CA SER A 137 13.73 7.27 -3.82
C SER A 137 13.31 6.43 -5.01
N PHE A 138 13.81 5.19 -5.05
CA PHE A 138 13.48 4.20 -6.06
C PHE A 138 13.07 2.90 -5.37
N ARG A 139 12.08 2.21 -5.92
CA ARG A 139 11.74 0.86 -5.48
C ARG A 139 11.27 0.02 -6.63
N ALA A 140 11.70 -1.25 -6.65
CA ALA A 140 11.26 -2.24 -7.62
C ALA A 140 11.13 -3.60 -6.93
N GLY A 141 10.14 -4.39 -7.32
CA GLY A 141 9.94 -5.70 -6.74
C GLY A 141 8.70 -6.42 -7.25
N ILE A 142 8.45 -7.58 -6.66
CA ILE A 142 7.24 -8.35 -6.89
C ILE A 142 6.19 -8.00 -5.84
N THR A 143 4.95 -8.05 -6.25
CA THR A 143 3.76 -7.76 -5.46
C THR A 143 2.72 -8.83 -5.71
N PRO A 144 2.82 -10.02 -5.07
CA PRO A 144 1.78 -11.04 -5.20
C PRO A 144 0.39 -10.46 -4.86
N ILE A 145 -0.59 -10.70 -5.72
CA ILE A 145 -1.98 -10.29 -5.52
C ILE A 145 -2.83 -11.54 -5.30
N PHE A 146 -3.73 -11.50 -4.33
CA PHE A 146 -4.63 -12.60 -4.05
C PHE A 146 -6.03 -12.09 -3.71
N ASN A 147 -7.04 -12.86 -4.09
CA ASN A 147 -8.41 -12.73 -3.62
C ASN A 147 -9.02 -14.13 -3.47
N LYS A 148 -10.35 -14.23 -3.32
CA LYS A 148 -11.04 -15.51 -3.15
C LYS A 148 -10.89 -16.42 -4.39
N ASP A 149 -10.76 -15.84 -5.57
CA ASP A 149 -10.97 -16.53 -6.85
C ASP A 149 -9.69 -16.60 -7.71
N ASN A 150 -8.66 -15.84 -7.34
CA ASN A 150 -7.43 -15.69 -8.10
C ASN A 150 -6.20 -15.45 -7.19
N PHE A 151 -5.05 -15.94 -7.67
CA PHE A 151 -3.74 -15.66 -7.08
C PHE A 151 -2.72 -15.41 -8.19
N ILE A 152 -2.12 -14.22 -8.18
CA ILE A 152 -1.15 -13.76 -9.16
C ILE A 152 0.19 -13.55 -8.42
N PRO A 153 1.09 -14.57 -8.40
CA PRO A 153 2.32 -14.50 -7.61
C PRO A 153 3.41 -13.63 -8.25
N TYR A 154 3.34 -13.38 -9.56
CA TYR A 154 4.39 -12.75 -10.35
C TYR A 154 4.11 -11.29 -10.71
N PHE A 155 3.04 -10.69 -10.19
CA PHE A 155 2.77 -9.27 -10.43
C PHE A 155 3.90 -8.43 -9.84
N GLY A 156 4.30 -7.36 -10.51
CA GLY A 156 5.53 -6.65 -10.17
C GLY A 156 5.48 -5.21 -10.62
N GLY A 157 6.14 -4.37 -9.84
CA GLY A 157 5.99 -2.93 -9.97
C GLY A 157 7.25 -2.17 -9.63
N ILE A 158 7.26 -0.95 -10.13
CA ILE A 158 8.30 0.04 -9.87
C ILE A 158 7.68 1.29 -9.26
N SER A 159 8.50 2.03 -8.53
CA SER A 159 8.10 3.28 -7.91
C SER A 159 9.25 4.27 -7.89
N LEU A 160 8.90 5.53 -8.10
CA LEU A 160 9.79 6.69 -8.09
C LEU A 160 9.20 7.71 -7.13
N GLY A 161 10.02 8.26 -6.25
CA GLY A 161 9.53 9.16 -5.23
C GLY A 161 10.56 10.07 -4.61
N TYR A 162 10.14 10.71 -3.53
CA TYR A 162 10.94 11.64 -2.77
C TYR A 162 10.76 11.38 -1.27
N THR A 163 11.89 11.24 -0.58
CA THR A 163 11.97 11.06 0.87
C THR A 163 12.37 12.35 1.57
N PHE A 164 11.76 12.59 2.73
CA PHE A 164 12.02 13.71 3.62
C PHE A 164 11.82 13.34 5.09
#